data_AF-A0A5Y0KD23-F1
#
_entry.id   AF-A0A5Y0KD23-F1
#
_cell.length_a   1.000
_cell.length_b   1.000
_cell.length_c   1.000
_cell.angle_alpha   90.00
_cell.angle_beta   90.00
_cell.angle_gamma   90.00
#
_symmetry.space_group_name_H-M   'P 1'
#
loop_
_entity.id
_entity.type
_entity.pdbx_description
1 polymer ?
#
loop_
_entity_poly.entity_id
_entity_poly.type
_entity_poly.pdbx_seq_one_letter_code
_entity_poly.pdbx_strand_id
1 'polypeptide(L)' 'MTTITKEWLQQTIAEFENTRDDIPFGLDDDDAKILLVLKRALASLDAEPVRYLNKFSGTCVTLEQQSNAADDVAVYI' A
#
# COMPACT_ATOMS: atom_id res chain seq x y z
N MET A 1 -4.96 -12.59 -13.10
CA MET A 1 -4.64 -11.58 -12.08
C MET A 1 -3.60 -10.66 -12.69
N THR A 2 -3.92 -9.40 -12.96
CA THR A 2 -2.92 -8.41 -13.37
C THR A 2 -2.20 -7.93 -12.10
N THR A 3 -0.89 -8.15 -12.02
CA THR A 3 -0.08 -7.70 -10.88
C THR A 3 0.21 -6.22 -11.06
N ILE A 4 -0.27 -5.38 -10.14
CA ILE A 4 0.14 -3.98 -10.07
C ILE A 4 1.57 -3.95 -9.51
N THR A 5 2.52 -3.45 -10.31
CA THR A 5 3.92 -3.34 -9.88
C THR A 5 4.18 -1.99 -9.23
N LYS A 6 5.19 -1.95 -8.35
CA LYS A 6 5.64 -0.70 -7.72
C LYS A 6 6.08 0.33 -8.76
N GLU A 7 6.80 -0.11 -9.79
CA GLU A 7 7.28 0.74 -10.90
C GLU A 7 6.11 1.36 -11.67
N TRP A 8 5.07 0.58 -11.97
CA TRP A 8 3.87 1.09 -12.63
C TRP A 8 3.18 2.16 -11.78
N LEU A 9 3.02 1.94 -10.48
CA LEU A 9 2.45 2.94 -9.56
C LEU A 9 3.29 4.22 -9.54
N GLN A 10 4.62 4.11 -9.45
CA GLN A 10 5.51 5.26 -9.43
C GLN A 10 5.43 6.06 -10.73
N GLN A 11 5.43 5.38 -11.88
CA GLN A 11 5.29 6.01 -13.19
C GLN A 11 3.96 6.75 -13.29
N THR A 12 2.84 6.10 -13.00
CA THR A 12 1.51 6.71 -13.10
C THR A 12 1.33 7.87 -12.13
N ILE A 13 1.84 7.77 -10.89
CA ILE A 13 1.82 8.89 -9.94
C ILE A 13 2.60 10.08 -10.51
N ALA A 14 3.79 9.86 -11.06
CA ALA A 14 4.60 10.93 -11.63
C ALA A 14 3.92 11.62 -12.81
N GLU A 15 3.21 10.88 -13.66
CA GLU A 15 2.42 11.44 -14.77
C GLU A 15 1.31 12.37 -14.25
N PHE A 16 0.53 11.92 -13.26
CA PHE A 16 -0.53 12.73 -12.64
C PHE A 16 0.02 13.97 -11.91
N GLU A 17 1.14 13.83 -11.20
CA GLU A 17 1.78 14.96 -10.52
C GLU A 17 2.30 15.99 -11.52
N ASN A 18 2.89 15.56 -12.63
CA ASN A 18 3.34 16.47 -13.68
C ASN A 18 2.16 17.27 -14.27
N THR A 19 1.04 16.61 -14.58
CA THR A 19 -0.17 17.30 -15.07
C THR A 19 -0.71 18.32 -14.07
N ARG A 20 -0.73 17.97 -12.79
CA ARG A 20 -1.16 18.89 -11.71
C ARG A 20 -0.23 20.11 -11.58
N ASP A 21 1.08 19.88 -11.69
CA ASP A 21 2.09 20.90 -11.41
C ASP A 21 2.30 21.85 -12.61
N ASP A 22 2.16 21.35 -13.85
CA ASP A 22 2.27 22.15 -15.08
C ASP A 22 1.01 22.98 -15.39
N ILE A 23 -0.17 22.46 -15.03
CA ILE A 23 -1.47 23.08 -15.37
C ILE A 23 -2.26 23.31 -14.08
N PRO A 24 -2.47 24.58 -13.65
CA PRO A 24 -3.42 24.87 -12.59
C PRO A 24 -4.80 24.36 -13.01
N PHE A 25 -5.37 23.39 -12.28
CA PHE A 25 -6.59 22.64 -12.63
C PHE A 25 -6.45 21.64 -13.78
N GLY A 26 -5.23 21.12 -14.03
CA GLY A 26 -4.98 20.06 -15.01
C GLY A 26 -5.59 18.70 -14.64
N LEU A 27 -5.99 18.53 -13.38
CA LEU A 27 -6.71 17.37 -12.88
C LEU A 27 -8.11 17.79 -12.44
N ASP A 28 -9.12 16.98 -12.76
CA ASP A 28 -10.45 17.11 -12.15
C ASP A 28 -10.50 16.49 -10.73
N ASP A 29 -11.66 16.58 -10.08
CA ASP A 29 -11.86 16.07 -8.71
C ASP A 29 -11.66 14.54 -8.61
N ASP A 30 -12.01 13.79 -9.64
CA ASP A 30 -11.85 12.33 -9.66
C ASP A 30 -10.40 11.95 -9.95
N ASP A 31 -9.72 12.66 -10.85
CA ASP A 31 -8.29 12.52 -11.06
C ASP A 31 -7.47 12.81 -9.80
N ALA A 32 -7.83 13.86 -9.06
CA ALA A 32 -7.20 14.20 -7.78
C ALA A 32 -7.41 13.09 -6.73
N LYS A 33 -8.59 12.45 -6.70
CA LYS A 33 -8.86 11.28 -5.83
C LYS A 33 -8.08 10.05 -6.28
N ILE A 34 -7.98 9.81 -7.59
CA ILE A 34 -7.20 8.71 -8.16
C ILE A 34 -5.74 8.85 -7.73
N LEU A 35 -5.15 10.03 -7.88
CA LEU A 35 -3.77 10.29 -7.44
C LEU A 35 -3.57 9.97 -5.94
N LEU A 36 -4.53 10.34 -5.09
CA LEU A 36 -4.49 10.01 -3.66
C LEU A 36 -4.54 8.49 -3.42
N VAL A 37 -5.40 7.78 -4.14
CA VAL A 37 -5.52 6.31 -4.04
C VAL A 37 -4.24 5.63 -4.53
N LEU A 38 -3.65 6.09 -5.63
CA LEU A 38 -2.39 5.55 -6.16
C LEU A 38 -1.24 5.74 -5.16
N LYS A 39 -1.12 6.94 -4.57
CA LYS A 39 -0.13 7.20 -3.51
C LYS A 39 -0.34 6.31 -2.29
N ARG A 40 -1.61 6.09 -1.90
CA ARG A 40 -1.93 5.15 -0.81
C ARG A 40 -1.58 3.72 -1.17
N ALA A 41 -1.85 3.27 -2.40
CA ALA A 41 -1.49 1.95 -2.85
C ALA A 41 0.03 1.76 -2.82
N LEU A 42 0.81 2.75 -3.27
CA LEU A 42 2.27 2.74 -3.19
C LEU A 42 2.74 2.64 -1.74
N ALA A 43 2.19 3.46 -0.83
CA ALA A 43 2.53 3.40 0.60
C ALA A 43 2.15 2.05 1.23
N SER A 44 1.06 1.42 0.80
CA SER A 44 0.65 0.09 1.27
C SER A 44 1.59 -1.03 0.84
N LEU A 45 2.28 -0.88 -0.30
CA LEU A 45 3.27 -1.88 -0.74
C LEU A 45 4.55 -1.85 0.10
N ASP A 46 4.91 -0.68 0.63
CA ASP A 46 6.09 -0.50 1.49
C ASP A 46 5.75 -0.56 3.00
N ALA A 47 4.49 -0.84 3.34
CA ALA A 47 4.04 -0.83 4.72
C ALA A 47 4.50 -2.09 5.47
N GLU A 48 5.16 -1.90 6.61
CA GLU A 48 5.49 -2.98 7.52
C GLU A 48 4.31 -3.33 8.44
N PRO A 49 4.04 -4.63 8.66
CA PRO A 49 2.99 -5.07 9.58
C PRO A 49 3.34 -4.73 11.03
N VAL A 50 2.40 -4.06 11.72
CA VAL A 50 2.57 -3.67 13.14
C VAL A 50 2.32 -4.85 14.09
N ARG A 51 1.39 -5.73 13.73
CA ARG A 51 1.01 -6.93 14.48
C ARG A 51 0.54 -8.00 13.52
N TYR A 52 0.51 -9.20 14.05
CA TYR A 52 0.16 -10.40 13.34
C TYR A 52 -0.94 -11.14 14.11
N LEU A 53 -2.02 -11.53 13.43
CA LEU A 53 -3.19 -12.17 14.03
C LEU A 53 -3.12 -13.69 13.82
N ASN A 54 -3.06 -14.44 14.91
CA ASN A 54 -3.19 -15.88 14.85
C ASN A 54 -4.63 -16.29 14.53
N LYS A 55 -4.83 -17.06 13.47
CA LYS A 55 -6.15 -17.43 12.95
C LYS A 55 -6.92 -18.44 13.80
N PHE A 56 -6.26 -19.12 14.73
CA PHE A 56 -6.86 -20.13 15.59
C PHE A 56 -7.12 -19.61 17.00
N SER A 57 -6.16 -18.88 17.58
CA SER A 57 -6.28 -18.35 18.94
C SER A 57 -6.89 -16.96 18.99
N GLY A 58 -6.88 -16.21 17.88
CA GLY A 58 -7.26 -14.79 17.86
C GLY A 58 -6.25 -13.88 18.57
N THR A 59 -5.09 -14.39 18.96
CA THR A 59 -4.05 -13.62 19.65
C THR A 59 -3.28 -12.76 18.64
N CYS A 60 -3.07 -11.48 18.98
CA CYS A 60 -2.20 -10.59 18.23
C CYS A 60 -0.78 -10.63 18.81
N VAL A 61 0.21 -10.92 17.96
CA VAL A 61 1.63 -10.99 18.34
C VAL A 61 2.46 -9.99 17.55
N THR A 62 3.57 -9.53 18.13
CA THR A 62 4.64 -8.81 17.42
C THR A 62 5.75 -9.79 17.02
N LEU A 63 6.65 -9.37 16.13
CA LEU A 63 7.84 -10.16 15.77
C LEU A 63 8.76 -10.43 16.97
N GLU A 64 8.74 -9.59 18.01
CA GLU A 64 9.50 -9.83 19.24
C GLU A 64 8.92 -10.99 20.07
N GLN A 65 7.59 -11.11 20.06
CA GLN A 65 6.88 -12.17 20.79
C GLN A 65 6.90 -13.50 20.04
N GLN A 66 6.87 -13.43 18.71
CA GLN A 66 6.91 -14.58 17.83
C GLN A 66 7.73 -14.22 16.57
N SER A 67 9.01 -14.56 16.58
CA SER A 67 9.97 -14.18 15.52
C SER A 67 9.67 -14.77 14.15
N ASN A 68 8.93 -15.88 14.10
CA ASN A 68 8.48 -16.50 12.85
C ASN A 68 7.06 -16.06 12.43
N ALA A 69 6.45 -15.07 13.07
CA ALA A 69 5.06 -14.68 12.77
C ALA A 69 4.84 -14.22 11.32
N ALA A 70 5.88 -13.69 10.66
CA ALA A 70 5.83 -13.28 9.25
C ALA A 70 5.69 -14.45 8.26
N ASP A 71 6.26 -15.61 8.61
CA ASP A 71 6.30 -16.81 7.76
C ASP A 71 5.31 -17.89 8.25
N ASP A 72 4.68 -17.69 9.41
CA ASP A 72 3.77 -18.66 10.01
C ASP A 72 2.43 -18.71 9.25
N VAL A 73 2.15 -19.85 8.63
CA VAL A 73 0.90 -20.10 7.89
C VAL A 73 -0.34 -19.96 8.77
N ALA A 74 -0.20 -20.07 10.10
CA ALA A 74 -1.27 -19.86 11.07
C ALA A 74 -1.60 -18.39 11.34
N VAL A 75 -0.87 -17.46 10.73
CA VAL A 75 -0.86 -16.06 11.11
C VAL A 75 -1.11 -15.18 9.88
N TYR A 76 -1.97 -14.18 10.04
CA TYR A 76 -2.26 -13.17 9.03
C TYR A 76 -1.71 -11.81 9.45
N ILE A 77 -1.34 -10.99 8.46
CA ILE A 77 -1.03 -9.56 8.62
C ILE A 77 -2.34 -8.77 8.72
#